data_AF-A0A964UIP7-F1
#
_entry.id   AF-A0A964UIP7-F1
#
_cell.length_a   1.000
_cell.length_b   1.000
_cell.length_c   1.000
_cell.angle_alpha   90.00
_cell.angle_beta   90.00
_cell.angle_gamma   90.00
#
_symmetry.space_group_name_H-M   'P 1'
#
loop_
_entity.id
_entity.type
_entity.pdbx_description
1 polymer ?
#
loop_
_entity_poly.entity_id
_entity_poly.type
_entity_poly.pdbx_seq_one_letter_code
_entity_poly.pdbx_strand_id
1 'polypeptide(L)'
;MQAPGVLATHLLVGAGALVVAFLLFTRGAFGGGDAKFLAALALWMGPAHITGFAVFAALFGGATALCLLALRKLIVLNPALESHAMIARPAAWMRAGILPYVLPLGVAALIMASELF
;
A
#
# COMPACT_ATOMS: atom_id res chain seq x y z
N MET A 1 26.73 -21.37 3.37
CA MET A 1 26.59 -20.85 4.74
C MET A 1 26.04 -19.44 4.64
N GLN A 2 24.76 -19.21 4.95
CA GLN A 2 24.19 -17.85 4.99
C GLN A 2 24.80 -17.12 6.18
N ALA A 3 25.46 -15.98 5.96
CA ALA A 3 26.10 -15.22 7.03
C ALA A 3 25.03 -14.68 8.02
N PRO A 4 25.26 -14.73 9.35
CA PRO A 4 24.31 -14.22 10.35
C PRO A 4 23.91 -12.75 10.15
N GLY A 5 24.70 -11.98 9.40
CA GLY A 5 24.39 -10.61 9.00
C GLY A 5 23.16 -10.47 8.10
N VAL A 6 22.81 -11.48 7.30
CA VAL A 6 21.64 -11.40 6.39
C VAL A 6 20.34 -11.38 7.19
N LEU A 7 20.21 -12.21 8.21
CA LEU A 7 19.00 -12.22 9.05
C LEU A 7 18.86 -10.89 9.81
N ALA A 8 19.97 -10.36 10.31
CA ALA A 8 19.99 -9.08 11.03
C ALA A 8 19.55 -7.91 10.15
N THR A 9 19.98 -7.86 8.88
CA THR A 9 19.59 -6.78 7.96
C THR A 9 18.12 -6.86 7.56
N HIS A 10 17.56 -8.05 7.36
CA HIS A 10 16.13 -8.22 7.10
C HIS A 10 15.30 -7.77 8.31
N LEU A 11 15.68 -8.17 9.53
CA LEU A 11 15.01 -7.74 10.76
C LEU A 11 15.04 -6.22 10.93
N LEU A 12 16.18 -5.57 10.63
CA LEU A 12 16.33 -4.11 10.66
C LEU A 12 15.38 -3.42 9.69
N VAL A 13 15.29 -3.92 8.45
CA VAL A 13 14.40 -3.35 7.42
C VAL A 13 12.93 -3.56 7.79
N GLY A 14 12.56 -4.77 8.23
CA GLY A 14 11.20 -5.07 8.70
C GLY A 14 10.78 -4.23 9.90
N ALA A 15 11.68 -4.06 10.89
CA ALA A 15 11.42 -3.23 12.06
C ALA A 15 11.32 -1.73 11.69
N GLY A 16 12.20 -1.24 10.80
CA GLY A 16 12.13 0.13 10.31
C GLY A 16 10.82 0.41 9.57
N ALA A 17 10.41 -0.50 8.68
CA ALA A 17 9.12 -0.42 8.00
C ALA A 17 7.95 -0.47 8.98
N LEU A 18 8.01 -1.32 10.01
CA LEU A 18 6.99 -1.38 11.06
C LEU A 18 6.87 -0.06 11.82
N VAL A 19 7.99 0.58 12.19
CA VAL A 19 7.97 1.89 12.87
C VAL A 19 7.33 2.95 11.98
N VAL A 20 7.72 3.02 10.69
CA VAL A 20 7.12 3.96 9.74
C VAL A 20 5.63 3.69 9.57
N ALA A 21 5.25 2.44 9.35
CA ALA A 21 3.86 2.04 9.18
C ALA A 21 3.01 2.30 10.43
N PHE A 22 3.59 2.10 11.61
CA PHE A 22 2.95 2.41 12.89
C PHE A 22 2.72 3.91 13.07
N LEU A 23 3.69 4.75 12.72
CA LEU A 23 3.54 6.22 12.76
C LEU A 23 2.48 6.72 11.78
N LEU A 24 2.28 6.03 10.66
CA LEU A 24 1.19 6.29 9.70
C LEU A 24 -0.16 5.80 10.24
N PHE A 25 -0.18 4.65 10.91
CA PHE A 25 -1.36 4.12 11.59
C PHE A 25 -1.85 5.06 12.70
N THR A 26 -0.96 5.57 13.56
CA THR A 26 -1.33 6.51 14.63
C THR A 26 -1.87 7.84 14.10
N ARG A 27 -1.53 8.21 12.86
CA ARG A 27 -2.05 9.38 12.15
C ARG A 27 -3.38 9.12 11.43
N GLY A 28 -3.91 7.89 11.49
CA GLY A 28 -5.12 7.50 10.78
C GLY A 28 -4.95 7.36 9.26
N ALA A 29 -3.72 7.43 8.75
CA ALA A 29 -3.46 7.26 7.33
C ALA A 29 -3.49 5.79 6.92
N PHE A 30 -2.92 4.89 7.74
CA PHE A 30 -2.92 3.45 7.48
C PHE A 30 -3.89 2.73 8.41
N GLY A 31 -4.53 1.67 7.93
CA GLY A 31 -5.20 0.70 8.79
C GLY A 31 -4.19 -0.16 9.55
N GLY A 32 -4.62 -0.74 10.69
CA GLY A 32 -3.75 -1.65 11.46
C GLY A 32 -3.37 -2.92 10.67
N GLY A 33 -4.21 -3.33 9.72
CA GLY A 33 -3.91 -4.40 8.76
C GLY A 33 -2.81 -4.00 7.78
N ASP A 34 -2.96 -2.85 7.13
CA ASP A 34 -2.03 -2.30 6.14
C ASP A 34 -0.62 -2.12 6.73
N ALA A 35 -0.56 -1.65 7.98
CA ALA A 35 0.71 -1.45 8.66
C ALA A 35 1.46 -2.76 8.93
N LYS A 36 0.74 -3.80 9.38
CA LYS A 36 1.31 -5.14 9.58
C LYS A 36 1.71 -5.79 8.27
N PHE A 37 0.91 -5.60 7.22
CA PHE A 37 1.20 -6.14 5.89
C PHE A 37 2.48 -5.53 5.30
N LEU A 38 2.63 -4.21 5.37
CA LEU A 38 3.85 -3.52 4.94
C LEU A 38 5.09 -4.02 5.71
N ALA A 39 4.98 -4.19 7.02
CA ALA A 39 6.07 -4.70 7.85
C ALA A 39 6.48 -6.13 7.47
N ALA A 40 5.49 -7.01 7.22
CA ALA A 40 5.75 -8.40 6.81
C ALA A 40 6.43 -8.46 5.42
N LEU A 41 5.97 -7.66 4.46
CA LEU A 41 6.59 -7.56 3.14
C LEU A 41 8.03 -7.04 3.22
N ALA A 42 8.26 -6.01 4.04
CA ALA A 42 9.58 -5.41 4.20
C ALA A 42 10.58 -6.36 4.86
N LEU A 43 10.13 -7.13 5.86
CA LEU A 43 10.92 -8.18 6.49
C LEU A 43 11.32 -9.27 5.48
N TRP A 44 10.37 -9.69 4.64
CA TRP A 44 10.59 -10.73 3.64
C TRP A 44 11.54 -10.27 2.53
N MET A 45 11.33 -9.05 2.01
CA MET A 45 12.13 -8.47 0.93
C MET A 45 13.56 -8.12 1.34
N GLY A 46 13.74 -7.66 2.58
CA GLY A 46 15.04 -7.21 3.06
C GLY A 46 15.59 -5.99 2.30
N PRO A 47 16.86 -5.63 2.52
CA PRO A 47 17.44 -4.38 2.05
C PRO A 47 17.57 -4.27 0.53
N ALA A 48 17.74 -5.40 -0.16
CA ALA A 48 18.00 -5.42 -1.60
C ALA A 48 16.78 -4.99 -2.42
N HIS A 49 15.57 -5.32 -1.95
CA HIS A 49 14.34 -5.15 -2.73
C HIS A 49 13.38 -4.10 -2.15
N ILE A 50 13.60 -3.65 -0.90
CA ILE A 50 12.69 -2.70 -0.23
C ILE A 50 12.55 -1.35 -0.96
N THR A 51 13.62 -0.84 -1.56
CA THR A 51 13.61 0.43 -2.30
C THR A 51 12.82 0.31 -3.61
N GLY A 52 13.03 -0.78 -4.36
CA GLY A 52 12.25 -1.06 -5.56
C GLY A 52 10.76 -1.22 -5.24
N PHE A 53 10.48 -1.93 -4.14
CA PHE A 53 9.12 -2.10 -3.64
C PHE A 53 8.48 -0.77 -3.25
N ALA A 54 9.19 0.10 -2.55
CA ALA A 54 8.69 1.41 -2.17
C ALA A 54 8.34 2.26 -3.40
N VAL A 55 9.13 2.17 -4.48
CA VAL A 55 8.83 2.86 -5.75
C VAL A 55 7.56 2.33 -6.39
N PHE A 56 7.43 1.00 -6.55
CA PHE A 56 6.20 0.42 -7.10
C PHE A 56 4.98 0.72 -6.23
N ALA A 57 5.10 0.56 -4.91
CA ALA A 57 4.04 0.88 -3.96
C ALA A 57 3.62 2.35 -4.06
N ALA A 58 4.56 3.29 -4.21
CA ALA A 58 4.27 4.70 -4.41
C ALA A 58 3.59 4.97 -5.75
N LEU A 59 4.03 4.33 -6.84
CA LEU A 59 3.42 4.47 -8.17
C LEU A 59 1.97 3.96 -8.18
N PHE A 60 1.72 2.75 -7.68
CA PHE A 60 0.36 2.21 -7.61
C PHE A 60 -0.50 2.96 -6.58
N GLY A 61 0.08 3.42 -5.48
CA GLY A 61 -0.60 4.27 -4.50
C GLY A 61 -1.03 5.61 -5.10
N GLY A 62 -0.13 6.27 -5.84
CA GLY A 62 -0.42 7.49 -6.58
C GLY A 62 -1.49 7.27 -7.66
N ALA A 63 -1.40 6.19 -8.43
CA ALA A 63 -2.42 5.83 -9.41
C ALA A 63 -3.80 5.63 -8.75
N THR A 64 -3.85 4.96 -7.59
CA THR A 64 -5.09 4.77 -6.81
C THR A 64 -5.67 6.11 -6.35
N ALA A 65 -4.82 7.01 -5.85
CA ALA A 65 -5.24 8.35 -5.45
C ALA A 65 -5.77 9.18 -6.65
N LEU A 66 -5.12 9.11 -7.80
CA LEU A 66 -5.56 9.76 -9.04
C LEU A 66 -6.89 9.19 -9.53
N CYS A 67 -7.08 7.86 -9.46
CA CYS A 67 -8.34 7.21 -9.81
C CYS A 67 -9.49 7.67 -8.90
N LEU A 68 -9.28 7.77 -7.58
CA LEU A 68 -10.30 8.30 -6.68
C LEU A 68 -10.61 9.78 -6.94
N LEU A 69 -9.60 10.58 -7.28
CA LEU A 69 -9.81 11.99 -7.65
C LEU A 69 -10.58 12.13 -8.97
N ALA A 70 -10.29 11.29 -9.96
CA ALA A 70 -11.03 11.22 -11.21
C ALA A 70 -12.47 10.77 -10.97
N LEU A 71 -12.67 9.76 -10.13
CA LEU A 71 -14.01 9.30 -9.73
C LEU A 71 -14.81 10.43 -9.06
N ARG A 72 -14.18 11.22 -8.19
CA ARG A 72 -14.81 12.39 -7.58
C ARG A 72 -15.32 13.38 -8.63
N LYS A 73 -14.51 13.68 -9.65
CA LYS A 73 -14.91 14.57 -10.75
C LYS A 73 -16.06 13.97 -11.56
N LEU A 74 -16.01 12.67 -11.87
CA LEU A 74 -17.06 11.99 -12.63
C LEU A 74 -18.41 11.98 -11.88
N ILE A 75 -18.41 11.72 -10.57
CA ILE A 75 -19.63 11.75 -9.75
C ILE A 75 -20.22 13.16 -9.70
N VAL A 76 -19.38 14.21 -9.63
CA VAL A 76 -19.85 15.61 -9.68
C VAL A 76 -20.52 15.92 -11.03
N LEU A 77 -19.98 15.40 -12.14
CA LEU A 77 -20.54 15.60 -13.48
C LEU A 77 -21.81 14.76 -13.72
N ASN A 78 -21.88 13.56 -13.14
CA ASN A 78 -23.02 12.67 -13.25
C ASN A 78 -23.32 11.97 -11.90
N PRO A 79 -24.19 12.57 -11.06
CA PRO A 79 -24.53 12.03 -9.75
C PRO A 79 -25.13 10.62 -9.77
N ALA A 80 -25.72 10.19 -10.89
CA ALA A 80 -26.30 8.86 -11.01
C ALA A 80 -25.23 7.74 -10.91
N LEU A 81 -23.97 8.04 -11.23
CA LEU A 81 -22.85 7.09 -11.12
C LEU A 81 -22.66 6.58 -9.70
N GLU A 82 -23.00 7.38 -8.68
CA GLU A 82 -22.83 6.99 -7.29
C GLU A 82 -23.76 5.85 -6.87
N SER A 83 -24.95 5.77 -7.46
CA SER A 83 -25.92 4.70 -7.21
C SER A 83 -25.57 3.37 -7.91
N HIS A 84 -24.57 3.38 -8.80
CA HIS A 84 -24.18 2.18 -9.54
C HIS A 84 -23.46 1.20 -8.62
N ALA A 85 -23.89 -0.07 -8.60
CA ALA A 85 -23.40 -1.08 -7.65
C ALA A 85 -21.86 -1.25 -7.62
N MET A 86 -21.21 -1.11 -8.79
CA MET A 86 -19.75 -1.20 -8.91
C MET A 86 -19.01 0.04 -8.36
N ILE A 87 -19.67 1.20 -8.35
CA ILE A 87 -19.08 2.49 -7.97
C ILE A 87 -19.43 2.87 -6.53
N ALA A 88 -20.55 2.36 -6.00
CA ALA A 88 -21.02 2.66 -4.65
C ALA A 88 -19.94 2.45 -3.57
N ARG A 89 -19.16 1.36 -3.65
CA ARG A 89 -18.05 1.10 -2.73
C ARG A 89 -16.86 2.07 -2.90
N PRO A 90 -16.27 2.23 -4.10
CA PRO A 90 -15.25 3.24 -4.34
C PRO A 90 -15.69 4.67 -3.98
N ALA A 91 -16.94 5.02 -4.26
CA ALA A 91 -17.52 6.32 -3.92
C ALA A 91 -17.63 6.51 -2.40
N ALA A 92 -18.02 5.47 -1.66
CA ALA A 92 -18.06 5.52 -0.20
C ALA A 92 -16.65 5.72 0.41
N TRP A 93 -15.64 5.01 -0.08
CA TRP A 93 -14.25 5.19 0.36
C TRP A 93 -13.73 6.60 0.08
N MET A 94 -13.99 7.10 -1.13
CA MET A 94 -13.67 8.47 -1.52
C MET A 94 -14.32 9.50 -0.59
N ARG A 95 -15.62 9.35 -0.26
CA ARG A 95 -16.34 10.26 0.66
C ARG A 95 -15.81 10.20 2.09
N ALA A 96 -15.41 9.01 2.54
CA ALA A 96 -14.81 8.81 3.85
C ALA A 96 -13.33 9.26 3.92
N GLY A 97 -12.73 9.66 2.79
CA GLY A 97 -11.30 9.99 2.72
C GLY A 97 -10.38 8.78 2.93
N ILE A 98 -10.90 7.56 2.77
CA ILE A 98 -10.16 6.32 2.97
C ILE A 98 -9.55 5.90 1.62
N LEU A 99 -8.22 5.77 1.58
CA LEU A 99 -7.52 5.20 0.43
C LEU A 99 -7.22 3.72 0.73
N PRO A 100 -7.58 2.76 -0.15
CA PRO A 100 -7.33 1.35 0.10
C PRO A 100 -5.86 0.99 -0.15
N TYR A 101 -4.98 1.32 0.80
CA TYR A 101 -3.51 1.16 0.66
C TYR A 101 -3.04 -0.29 0.48
N VAL A 102 -3.80 -1.29 0.94
CA VAL A 102 -3.46 -2.71 0.75
C VAL A 102 -3.40 -3.09 -0.72
N LEU A 103 -4.28 -2.52 -1.55
CA LEU A 103 -4.36 -2.86 -2.97
C LEU A 103 -3.05 -2.50 -3.73
N PRO A 104 -2.54 -1.25 -3.68
CA PRO A 104 -1.28 -0.91 -4.32
C PRO A 104 -0.07 -1.61 -3.68
N LEU A 105 -0.07 -1.83 -2.35
CA LEU A 105 0.98 -2.60 -1.67
C LEU A 105 1.03 -4.06 -2.16
N GLY A 106 -0.13 -4.70 -2.28
CA GLY A 106 -0.26 -6.08 -2.75
C GLY A 106 0.12 -6.22 -4.22
N VAL A 107 -0.30 -5.30 -5.07
CA VAL A 107 0.08 -5.29 -6.50
C VAL A 107 1.58 -5.09 -6.66
N ALA A 108 2.18 -4.15 -5.93
CA ALA A 108 3.63 -3.94 -5.94
C ALA A 108 4.38 -5.21 -5.47
N ALA A 109 3.91 -5.87 -4.42
CA ALA A 109 4.49 -7.11 -3.93
C ALA A 109 4.39 -8.26 -4.95
N LEU A 110 3.25 -8.40 -5.64
CA LEU A 110 3.06 -9.43 -6.66
C LEU A 110 3.95 -9.22 -7.89
N ILE A 111 4.13 -7.98 -8.33
CA ILE A 111 5.03 -7.66 -9.45
C ILE A 111 6.47 -8.01 -9.10
N MET A 112 6.86 -7.78 -7.84
CA MET A 112 8.20 -8.12 -7.37
C MET A 112 8.34 -9.56 -6.90
N ALA A 113 7.28 -10.36 -6.92
CA ALA A 113 7.32 -11.74 -6.43
C ALA A 113 8.29 -12.59 -7.25
N SER A 114 8.44 -12.35 -8.55
CA SER A 114 9.40 -13.07 -9.39
C SER A 114 10.86 -12.76 -9.07
N GLU A 115 11.15 -11.63 -8.42
CA GLU A 115 12.50 -11.24 -7.99
C GLU A 115 12.84 -11.79 -6.60
N LEU A 116 11.84 -12.34 -5.90
CA LEU A 116 11.91 -12.84 -4.54
C LEU A 116 12.11 -14.35 -4.44
N PHE A 117 11.91 -15.10 -5.54
CA PHE A 117 11.98 -16.56 -5.63
C PHE A 117 12.93 -16.99 -6.76
#